data_AF-A0A2C6MAK1-F1
#
_entry.id   AF-A0A2C6MAK1-F1
#
_cell.length_a   1.000
_cell.length_b   1.000
_cell.length_c   1.000
_cell.angle_alpha   90.00
_cell.angle_beta   90.00
_cell.angle_gamma   90.00
#
_symmetry.space_group_name_H-M   'P 1'
#
loop_
_entity.id
_entity.type
_entity.pdbx_description
1 polymer ?
#
loop_
_entity_poly.entity_id
_entity_poly.type
_entity_poly.pdbx_seq_one_letter_code
_entity_poly.pdbx_strand_id
1 'polypeptide(L)' 'MNTIGLVVNSSKGEISDHVRRVVSWLTEQNIKVLFNEESAALLGRQGEGMPTRTLAEKCDCIMVWGGDGTC' A
#
# COMPACT_ATOMS: atom_id res chain seq x y z
N MET A 1 12.89 9.89 4.78
CA MET A 1 12.04 8.72 4.53
C MET A 1 10.98 9.21 3.56
N ASN A 2 11.16 8.92 2.28
CA ASN A 2 10.45 9.61 1.19
C ASN A 2 9.60 8.63 0.38
N THR A 3 9.80 7.32 0.54
CA THR A 3 9.03 6.30 -0.18
C THR A 3 8.55 5.20 0.77
N ILE A 4 7.23 4.99 0.81
CA ILE A 4 6.58 3.96 1.62
C ILE A 4 5.94 2.93 0.68
N GLY A 5 6.23 1.67 0.91
CA GLY A 5 5.52 0.56 0.28
C GLY A 5 4.28 0.21 1.09
N LEU A 6 3.11 0.14 0.45
CA LEU A 6 1.86 -0.23 1.09
C LEU A 6 1.39 -1.58 0.58
N VAL A 7 1.19 -2.50 1.51
CA VAL A 7 0.67 -3.84 1.24
C VAL A 7 -0.62 -4.01 2.03
N VAL A 8 -1.73 -4.27 1.35
CA VAL A 8 -3.07 -4.37 1.93
C VAL A 8 -3.54 -5.81 1.77
N ASN A 9 -3.75 -6.50 2.89
CA ASN A 9 -4.37 -7.81 2.90
C ASN A 9 -5.86 -7.66 3.22
N SER A 10 -6.68 -7.62 2.18
CA SER A 10 -8.14 -7.52 2.31
C SER A 10 -8.76 -8.92 2.30
N SER A 11 -8.88 -9.54 3.47
CA SER A 11 -9.74 -10.73 3.63
C SER A 11 -11.23 -10.36 3.78
N LYS A 12 -11.53 -9.07 4.01
CA LYS A 12 -12.89 -8.54 4.21
C LYS A 12 -12.97 -7.19 3.50
N GLY A 13 -13.85 -7.08 2.49
CA GLY A 13 -13.91 -6.00 1.49
C GLY A 13 -14.14 -4.56 1.97
N GLU A 14 -13.99 -4.28 3.26
CA GLU A 14 -14.24 -2.96 3.89
C GLU A 14 -12.96 -2.13 4.11
N ILE A 15 -11.76 -2.69 3.92
CA ILE A 15 -10.49 -2.01 4.24
C ILE A 15 -10.16 -0.84 3.26
N SER A 16 -10.91 -0.70 2.16
CA SER A 16 -10.53 0.18 1.05
C SER A 16 -10.57 1.70 1.37
N ASP A 17 -11.52 2.19 2.17
CA ASP A 17 -11.69 3.64 2.35
C ASP A 17 -10.73 4.25 3.37
N HIS A 18 -10.41 3.52 4.43
CA HIS A 18 -9.39 3.95 5.40
C HIS A 18 -8.01 3.99 4.75
N VAL A 19 -7.67 2.98 3.96
CA VAL A 19 -6.40 2.93 3.24
C VAL A 19 -6.31 4.06 2.21
N ARG A 20 -7.38 4.34 1.46
CA ARG A 20 -7.43 5.48 0.54
C ARG A 20 -7.16 6.82 1.24
N ARG A 21 -7.74 7.05 2.42
CA ARG A 21 -7.50 8.26 3.21
C ARG A 21 -6.04 8.38 3.65
N VAL A 22 -5.43 7.28 4.08
CA VAL A 22 -4.01 7.26 4.48
C VAL A 22 -3.10 7.55 3.28
N VAL A 23 -3.37 6.93 2.13
CA VAL A 23 -2.62 7.21 0.90
C VAL A 23 -2.73 8.69 0.51
N SER A 24 -3.93 9.28 0.58
CA SER A 24 -4.13 10.71 0.32
C SER A 24 -3.30 11.57 1.26
N TRP A 25 -3.39 11.29 2.56
CA TRP A 25 -2.65 12.03 3.58
C TRP A 25 -1.13 11.93 3.37
N LEU A 26 -0.60 10.73 3.11
CA LEU A 26 0.82 10.53 2.80
C LEU A 26 1.25 11.32 1.55
N THR A 27 0.40 11.32 0.52
CA THR A 27 0.66 12.06 -0.72
C THR A 27 0.68 13.58 -0.47
N GLU A 28 -0.23 14.10 0.36
CA GLU A 28 -0.24 15.51 0.80
C GLU A 28 1.04 15.90 1.57
N GLN A 29 1.65 14.95 2.28
CA GLN A 29 2.95 15.15 2.95
C GLN A 29 4.15 15.01 2.00
N ASN A 30 3.94 14.93 0.68
CA ASN A 30 4.98 14.67 -0.33
C ASN A 30 5.70 13.33 -0.14
N ILE A 31 5.04 12.33 0.45
CA ILE A 31 5.57 10.98 0.59
C ILE A 31 5.07 10.13 -0.59
N LYS A 32 6.00 9.48 -1.28
CA LYS A 32 5.68 8.58 -2.38
C LYS A 32 5.16 7.26 -1.84
N VAL A 33 3.96 6.86 -2.26
CA VAL A 33 3.40 5.55 -1.90
C VAL A 33 3.52 4.60 -3.08
N LEU A 34 4.13 3.44 -2.84
CA LEU A 34 4.22 2.33 -3.80
C LEU A 34 3.29 1.21 -3.35
N PHE A 35 2.76 0.42 -4.29
CA PHE A 35 1.84 -0.67 -3.99
C PHE A 35 2.34 -1.97 -4.59
N ASN A 36 2.05 -3.10 -3.94
CA ASN A 36 2.16 -4.37 -4.63
C ASN A 36 0.98 -4.55 -5.60
N GLU A 37 1.09 -5.49 -6.53
CA GLU A 37 0.05 -5.75 -7.54
C GLU A 37 -1.33 -6.00 -6.93
N GLU A 38 -1.40 -6.78 -5.84
CA GLU A 38 -2.64 -7.07 -5.12
C GLU A 38 -3.27 -5.81 -4.51
N SER A 39 -2.48 -5.00 -3.81
CA SER A 39 -2.95 -3.76 -3.18
C SER A 39 -3.37 -2.72 -4.22
N ALA A 40 -2.63 -2.62 -5.31
CA ALA A 40 -2.96 -1.75 -6.42
C ALA A 40 -4.31 -2.14 -7.04
N ALA A 41 -4.55 -3.44 -7.22
CA ALA A 41 -5.84 -3.94 -7.69
C ALA A 41 -6.98 -3.63 -6.71
N LEU A 42 -6.76 -3.85 -5.40
CA LEU A 42 -7.75 -3.57 -4.35
C LEU A 42 -8.11 -2.08 -4.24
N LEU A 43 -7.16 -1.19 -4.53
CA LEU A 43 -7.37 0.26 -4.49
C LEU A 43 -7.92 0.84 -5.80
N GLY A 44 -8.16 0.00 -6.82
CA GLY A 44 -8.64 0.43 -8.14
C GLY A 44 -7.55 1.13 -8.98
N ARG A 45 -6.27 0.90 -8.65
CA ARG A 45 -5.08 1.44 -9.32
C ARG A 45 -4.35 0.34 -10.10
N GLN A 46 -5.11 -0.49 -10.82
CA GLN A 46 -4.52 -1.55 -11.64
C GLN A 46 -3.50 -0.96 -12.62
N GLY A 47 -2.28 -1.50 -12.62
CA GLY A 47 -1.15 -1.01 -13.42
C GLY A 47 -0.12 -0.16 -12.65
N GLU A 48 -0.44 0.35 -11.46
CA GLU A 48 0.52 1.04 -10.58
C GLU A 48 1.25 0.09 -9.60
N GLY A 49 0.82 -1.18 -9.56
CA GLY A 49 1.40 -2.20 -8.69
C GLY A 49 2.69 -2.79 -9.24
N MET A 50 3.53 -3.31 -8.35
CA MET A 50 4.75 -4.04 -8.70
C MET A 50 4.94 -5.28 -7.83
N PRO A 51 5.81 -6.24 -8.21
CA PRO A 51 6.11 -7.39 -7.38
C PRO A 51 6.59 -6.97 -5.97
N THR A 52 6.11 -7.62 -4.92
CA THR A 52 6.43 -7.27 -3.52
C THR A 52 7.93 -7.20 -3.25
N ARG A 53 8.71 -8.07 -3.89
CA ARG A 53 10.19 -8.06 -3.79
C ARG A 53 10.79 -6.76 -4.34
N THR A 54 10.32 -6.31 -5.50
CA THR A 54 10.75 -5.04 -6.12
C THR A 54 10.28 -3.83 -5.33
N LEU A 55 9.10 -3.91 -4.71
CA LEU A 55 8.61 -2.88 -3.80
C LEU A 55 9.52 -2.74 -2.57
N ALA A 56 9.91 -3.86 -1.95
CA ALA A 56 10.81 -3.88 -0.79
C ALA A 56 12.19 -3.27 -1.10
N GLU A 57 12.69 -3.40 -2.33
CA GLU A 57 13.94 -2.79 -2.77
C GLU A 57 13.82 -1.28 -3.05
N LYS A 58 12.60 -0.75 -3.24
CA LYS A 58 12.34 0.62 -3.69
C LYS A 58 11.72 1.53 -2.63
N CYS A 59 11.37 1.01 -1.47
CA CYS A 59 10.81 1.77 -0.37
C CYS A 59 11.74 1.78 0.85
N ASP A 60 11.68 2.86 1.62
CA ASP A 60 12.40 2.99 2.89
C ASP A 60 11.71 2.20 4.01
N CYS A 61 10.39 1.97 3.86
CA CYS A 61 9.55 1.31 4.85
C CYS A 61 8.37 0.63 4.13
N ILE A 62 8.00 -0.56 4.60
CA ILE A 62 6.77 -1.25 4.19
C ILE A 62 5.75 -1.12 5.31
N MET A 63 4.60 -0.53 4.99
CA MET A 63 3.41 -0.55 5.83
C MET A 63 2.49 -1.66 5.33
N VAL A 64 2.16 -2.60 6.21
CA VAL A 64 1.21 -3.66 5.90
C VAL A 64 -0.10 -3.39 6.63
N TRP A 65 -1.20 -3.37 5.88
CA TRP A 65 -2.55 -3.14 6.38
C TRP A 65 -3.36 -4.43 6.25
N GLY A 66 -3.53 -5.14 7.35
CA GLY A 66 -4.29 -6.39 7.42
C GLY A 66 -4.73 -6.64 8.86
N GLY A 67 -5.71 -7.52 9.03
CA GLY A 67 -6.21 -7.92 10.34
C GLY A 67 -6.48 -9.41 10.37
N ASP A 68 -5.42 -10.22 10.52
CA ASP A 68 -5.44 -11.54 11.20
C ASP A 68 -4.04 -12.19 11.29
N GLY A 69 -3.01 -11.45 11.73
CA GLY A 69 -1.65 -12.00 11.90
C GLY A 69 -0.58 -11.36 11.02
N THR A 70 -0.67 -10.05 10.81
CA THR A 70 0.30 -9.27 10.03
C THR A 70 1.44 -8.81 10.94
N CYS A 71 2.47 -9.64 11.08
CA CYS A 71 3.73 -9.35 11.78
C CYS A 71 4.89 -10.06 11.09
#